data_AF-A0A7J0AKS2-F1
#
_entry.id   AF-A0A7J0AKS2-F1
#
_cell.length_a   1.000
_cell.length_b   1.000
_cell.length_c   1.000
_cell.angle_alpha   90.00
_cell.angle_beta   90.00
_cell.angle_gamma   90.00
#
_symmetry.space_group_name_H-M   'P 1'
#
loop_
_entity.id
_entity.type
_entity.pdbx_description
1 polymer ?
#
loop_
_entity_poly.entity_id
_entity_poly.type
_entity_poly.pdbx_seq_one_letter_code
_entity_poly.pdbx_strand_id
1 'polypeptide(L)'
;MSFKIVEDTDFSDEAPDEESIMKSGSSCAADPELFAILNALRRKIATGLNLPPYVIFQDPSLEAMATTYPINSDELANIVGVGVGKAKRYGDEFIKVIRTYVEDNEIERPEDLRVRTVANKSKLKISIIQAIDRKIDLNEVAESNAIDFDQLLDEIEAIVNAGTRINISYFIDDIIDPDDQDMIFDYFRQSESDSLNEAYKELCSDFSEEEIRLVRIKFLSDLGN
;
A
#
# COMPACT_ATOMS: atom_id res chain seq x y z
N MET A 1 53.01 -28.75 -61.00
CA MET A 1 52.07 -27.72 -60.52
C MET A 1 51.90 -28.00 -59.02
N SER A 2 52.65 -27.48 -58.06
CA SER A 2 53.06 -26.13 -57.65
C SER A 2 51.93 -25.16 -57.26
N PHE A 3 52.02 -24.72 -56.00
CA PHE A 3 51.37 -23.60 -55.28
C PHE A 3 49.95 -23.84 -54.73
N LYS A 4 49.58 -23.40 -53.52
CA LYS A 4 50.21 -22.51 -52.52
C LYS A 4 49.59 -22.76 -51.13
N ILE A 5 50.41 -22.75 -50.07
CA ILE A 5 50.00 -22.70 -48.65
C ILE A 5 49.76 -21.23 -48.25
N VAL A 6 48.73 -20.97 -47.44
CA VAL A 6 48.59 -19.89 -46.45
C VAL A 6 47.62 -20.44 -45.38
N GLU A 7 48.06 -20.86 -44.19
CA GLU A 7 48.33 -20.12 -42.92
C GLU A 7 47.10 -19.65 -42.14
N ASP A 8 47.21 -19.87 -40.82
CA ASP A 8 46.19 -19.92 -39.77
C ASP A 8 45.29 -18.70 -39.63
N THR A 9 44.07 -18.94 -39.15
CA THR A 9 43.34 -17.96 -38.35
C THR A 9 42.48 -18.70 -37.33
N ASP A 10 43.00 -18.80 -36.10
CA ASP A 10 42.18 -19.00 -34.90
C ASP A 10 41.12 -17.90 -34.86
N PHE A 11 39.85 -18.27 -35.08
CA PHE A 11 38.72 -17.41 -34.80
C PHE A 11 38.15 -17.86 -33.46
N SER A 12 38.65 -17.23 -32.40
CA SER A 12 37.95 -17.14 -31.12
C SER A 12 36.56 -16.56 -31.36
N ASP A 13 35.54 -17.37 -31.08
CA ASP A 13 34.16 -16.91 -30.89
C ASP A 13 34.15 -15.87 -29.76
N GLU A 14 34.07 -14.59 -30.11
CA GLU A 14 33.50 -13.56 -29.24
C GLU A 14 33.23 -12.27 -30.06
N ALA A 15 31.98 -12.12 -30.46
CA ALA A 15 31.32 -10.84 -30.76
C ALA A 15 29.83 -11.01 -30.43
N PRO A 16 29.06 -9.95 -30.13
CA PRO A 16 29.43 -8.54 -29.96
C PRO A 16 28.90 -7.89 -28.66
N ASP A 17 29.58 -6.83 -28.25
CA ASP A 17 29.05 -5.76 -27.41
C ASP A 17 28.01 -4.91 -28.18
N GLU A 18 27.09 -4.33 -27.41
CA GLU A 18 26.20 -3.21 -27.73
C GLU A 18 25.00 -3.48 -28.67
N GLU A 19 23.95 -4.10 -28.12
CA GLU A 19 22.59 -3.74 -28.48
C GLU A 19 21.98 -2.85 -27.38
N SER A 20 21.76 -1.58 -27.74
CA SER A 20 20.88 -0.64 -27.05
C SER A 20 19.48 -1.25 -26.89
N ILE A 21 19.15 -1.69 -25.67
CA ILE A 21 17.80 -2.14 -25.36
C ILE A 21 16.92 -0.92 -25.09
N MET A 22 16.47 -0.29 -26.18
CA MET A 22 15.16 0.35 -26.16
C MET A 22 14.12 -0.77 -26.03
N LYS A 23 13.45 -0.90 -24.88
CA LYS A 23 12.19 -1.63 -24.80
C LYS A 23 11.06 -0.71 -24.36
N SER A 24 10.45 -0.17 -25.41
CA SER A 24 9.01 0.00 -25.61
C SER A 24 8.11 -0.35 -24.42
N GLY A 25 7.30 0.64 -24.04
CA GLY A 25 6.27 0.52 -23.03
C GLY A 25 5.19 -0.51 -23.34
N SER A 26 4.37 -0.71 -22.31
CA SER A 26 3.17 -1.53 -22.26
C SER A 26 3.40 -3.03 -22.04
N SER A 27 3.83 -3.36 -20.81
CA SER A 27 3.33 -4.55 -20.14
C SER A 27 3.16 -4.21 -18.66
N CYS A 28 2.07 -4.65 -18.03
CA CYS A 28 1.86 -4.60 -16.59
C CYS A 28 2.82 -5.54 -15.81
N ALA A 29 4.05 -5.69 -16.28
CA ALA A 29 5.09 -6.49 -15.65
C ALA A 29 6.06 -5.55 -14.93
N ALA A 30 6.46 -5.93 -13.73
CA ALA A 30 7.43 -5.18 -12.93
C ALA A 30 8.73 -4.97 -13.71
N ASP A 31 9.27 -3.75 -13.66
CA ASP A 31 10.58 -3.42 -14.22
C ASP A 31 11.68 -4.24 -13.50
N PRO A 32 12.35 -5.16 -14.20
CA PRO A 32 13.34 -6.05 -13.59
C PRO A 32 14.60 -5.31 -13.14
N GLU A 33 14.97 -4.22 -13.81
CA GLU A 33 16.15 -3.42 -13.48
C GLU A 33 15.89 -2.57 -12.23
N LEU A 34 14.75 -1.86 -12.19
CA LEU A 34 14.34 -1.14 -10.98
C LEU A 34 14.15 -2.11 -9.81
N PHE A 35 13.54 -3.27 -10.00
CA PHE A 35 13.42 -4.28 -8.95
C PHE A 35 14.78 -4.70 -8.37
N ALA A 36 15.79 -4.94 -9.22
CA ALA A 36 17.13 -5.29 -8.78
C ALA A 36 17.77 -4.17 -7.94
N ILE A 37 17.61 -2.92 -8.37
CA ILE A 37 18.09 -1.72 -7.65
C ILE A 37 17.40 -1.61 -6.27
N LEU A 38 16.08 -1.75 -6.21
CA LEU A 38 15.32 -1.66 -4.96
C LEU A 38 15.64 -2.82 -4.01
N ASN A 39 15.88 -4.02 -4.54
CA ASN A 39 16.29 -5.17 -3.74
C ASN A 39 17.69 -4.98 -3.14
N ALA A 40 18.63 -4.39 -3.89
CA ALA A 40 19.95 -4.03 -3.38
C ALA A 40 19.86 -2.96 -2.27
N LEU A 41 19.02 -1.92 -2.47
CA LEU A 41 18.77 -0.89 -1.46
C LEU A 41 18.16 -1.49 -0.18
N ARG A 42 17.16 -2.35 -0.32
CA ARG A 42 16.53 -3.08 0.78
C ARG A 42 17.55 -3.85 1.61
N ARG A 43 18.44 -4.60 0.96
CA ARG A 43 19.50 -5.36 1.65
C ARG A 43 20.45 -4.42 2.40
N LYS A 44 20.87 -3.32 1.78
CA LYS A 44 21.76 -2.33 2.41
C LYS A 44 21.16 -1.75 3.69
N ILE A 45 19.89 -1.32 3.64
CA ILE A 45 19.18 -0.76 4.80
C ILE A 45 19.02 -1.82 5.88
N ALA A 46 18.61 -3.03 5.50
CA ALA A 46 18.42 -4.14 6.41
C ALA A 46 19.72 -4.53 7.15
N THR A 47 20.85 -4.57 6.45
CA THR A 47 22.17 -4.77 7.07
C THR A 47 22.53 -3.65 8.04
N GLY A 48 22.28 -2.39 7.67
CA GLY A 48 22.55 -1.24 8.55
C GLY A 48 21.74 -1.26 9.85
N LEU A 49 20.55 -1.85 9.82
CA LEU A 49 19.65 -1.97 10.95
C LEU A 49 19.73 -3.34 11.67
N ASN A 50 20.59 -4.26 11.20
CA ASN A 50 20.64 -5.65 11.65
C ASN A 50 19.26 -6.35 11.62
N LEU A 51 18.48 -6.09 10.56
CA LEU A 51 17.18 -6.70 10.32
C LEU A 51 17.21 -7.58 9.06
N PRO A 52 16.35 -8.61 8.97
CA PRO A 52 16.14 -9.32 7.71
C PRO A 52 15.55 -8.39 6.62
N PRO A 53 15.95 -8.51 5.34
CA PRO A 53 15.50 -7.62 4.26
C PRO A 53 13.98 -7.48 4.11
N TYR A 54 13.23 -8.57 4.25
CA TYR A 54 11.78 -8.57 4.10
C TYR A 54 11.05 -7.71 5.15
N VAL A 55 11.71 -7.36 6.26
CA VAL A 55 11.17 -6.47 7.31
C VAL A 55 11.05 -5.04 6.79
N ILE A 56 11.94 -4.63 5.87
CA ILE A 56 11.90 -3.32 5.24
C ILE A 56 10.74 -3.28 4.25
N PHE A 57 10.78 -4.14 3.22
CA PHE A 57 9.69 -4.36 2.26
C PHE A 57 9.67 -5.81 1.77
N GLN A 58 8.47 -6.36 1.54
CA GLN A 58 8.34 -7.69 0.96
C GLN A 58 8.56 -7.64 -0.57
N ASP A 59 8.87 -8.78 -1.17
CA ASP A 59 9.08 -8.87 -2.62
C ASP A 59 7.87 -8.37 -3.44
N PRO A 60 6.61 -8.69 -3.09
CA PRO A 60 5.45 -8.13 -3.79
C PRO A 60 5.37 -6.59 -3.74
N SER A 61 5.84 -5.97 -2.64
CA SER A 61 5.91 -4.51 -2.54
C SER A 61 6.96 -3.94 -3.48
N LEU A 62 8.11 -4.60 -3.62
CA LEU A 62 9.16 -4.17 -4.56
C LEU A 62 8.71 -4.34 -6.02
N GLU A 63 8.03 -5.43 -6.34
CA GLU A 63 7.44 -5.65 -7.67
C GLU A 63 6.39 -4.58 -8.00
N ALA A 64 5.52 -4.26 -7.05
CA ALA A 64 4.53 -3.21 -7.21
C ALA A 64 5.18 -1.82 -7.37
N MET A 65 6.23 -1.50 -6.61
CA MET A 65 7.03 -0.27 -6.81
C MET A 65 7.66 -0.23 -8.20
N ALA A 66 8.22 -1.34 -8.67
CA ALA A 66 8.82 -1.46 -9.99
C ALA A 66 7.80 -1.45 -11.13
N THR A 67 6.50 -1.54 -10.81
CA THR A 67 5.40 -1.46 -11.80
C THR A 67 4.77 -0.07 -11.85
N THR A 68 4.68 0.60 -10.69
CA THR A 68 3.92 1.86 -10.52
C THR A 68 4.80 3.09 -10.35
N TYR A 69 6.10 2.90 -10.11
CA TYR A 69 7.12 3.94 -9.99
C TYR A 69 6.74 5.07 -9.01
N PRO A 70 6.45 4.79 -7.72
CA PRO A 70 6.07 5.83 -6.77
C PRO A 70 7.23 6.80 -6.50
N ILE A 71 6.99 8.11 -6.71
CA ILE A 71 8.02 9.17 -6.56
C ILE A 71 7.74 10.08 -5.37
N ASN A 72 6.69 9.84 -4.59
CA ASN A 72 6.43 10.57 -3.36
C ASN A 72 5.92 9.62 -2.26
N SER A 73 5.89 10.12 -1.02
CA SER A 73 5.52 9.33 0.15
C SER A 73 4.08 8.83 0.09
N ASP A 74 3.17 9.60 -0.50
CA ASP A 74 1.75 9.24 -0.57
C ASP A 74 1.53 8.09 -1.55
N GLU A 75 2.17 8.15 -2.73
CA GLU A 75 2.16 7.07 -3.71
C GLU A 75 2.84 5.81 -3.17
N LEU A 76 3.98 5.95 -2.49
CA LEU A 76 4.67 4.82 -1.89
C LEU A 76 3.82 4.15 -0.80
N ALA A 77 3.12 4.94 0.02
CA ALA A 77 2.22 4.43 1.05
C ALA A 77 1.03 3.65 0.48
N ASN A 78 0.61 3.96 -0.75
CA ASN A 78 -0.45 3.24 -1.46
C ASN A 78 0.01 1.91 -2.08
N ILE A 79 1.30 1.60 -2.03
CA ILE A 79 1.81 0.30 -2.46
C ILE A 79 1.45 -0.78 -1.45
N VAL A 80 0.92 -1.90 -1.95
CA VAL A 80 0.58 -3.08 -1.15
C VAL A 80 1.80 -3.54 -0.32
N GLY A 81 1.67 -3.55 1.00
CA GLY A 81 2.71 -3.99 1.95
C GLY A 81 3.70 -2.92 2.45
N VAL A 82 3.54 -1.65 2.02
CA VAL A 82 4.32 -0.50 2.50
C VAL A 82 3.58 0.24 3.62
N GLY A 83 2.44 0.85 3.31
CA GLY A 83 1.70 1.70 4.25
C GLY A 83 2.48 2.95 4.70
N VAL A 84 1.81 3.83 5.43
CA VAL A 84 2.37 5.13 5.86
C VAL A 84 3.57 4.96 6.80
N GLY A 85 3.55 3.95 7.67
CA GLY A 85 4.62 3.70 8.63
C GLY A 85 5.95 3.34 7.98
N LYS A 86 5.96 2.38 7.04
CA LYS A 86 7.20 2.02 6.33
C LYS A 86 7.57 3.07 5.29
N ALA A 87 6.60 3.73 4.66
CA ALA A 87 6.86 4.88 3.79
C ALA A 87 7.60 5.99 4.55
N LYS A 88 7.16 6.34 5.76
CA LYS A 88 7.83 7.34 6.60
C LYS A 88 9.20 6.88 7.09
N ARG A 89 9.34 5.59 7.43
CA ARG A 89 10.56 5.07 8.08
C ARG A 89 11.68 4.70 7.10
N TYR A 90 11.31 4.17 5.94
CA TYR A 90 12.25 3.66 4.93
C TYR A 90 12.04 4.29 3.56
N GLY A 91 10.89 4.89 3.31
CA GLY A 91 10.46 5.30 1.98
C GLY A 91 11.29 6.41 1.36
N ASP A 92 11.86 7.34 2.14
CA ASP A 92 12.64 8.47 1.58
C ASP A 92 13.79 8.00 0.67
N GLU A 93 14.53 6.96 1.06
CA GLU A 93 15.62 6.42 0.24
C GLU A 93 15.10 5.71 -1.00
N PHE A 94 13.99 4.97 -0.89
CA PHE A 94 13.36 4.28 -2.02
C PHE A 94 12.78 5.27 -3.03
N ILE A 95 12.04 6.27 -2.56
CA ILE A 95 11.47 7.34 -3.37
C ILE A 95 12.56 8.08 -4.14
N LYS A 96 13.69 8.38 -3.48
CA LYS A 96 14.80 9.04 -4.14
C LYS A 96 15.35 8.20 -5.29
N VAL A 97 15.57 6.91 -5.06
CA VAL A 97 16.06 5.98 -6.09
C VAL A 97 15.06 5.84 -7.24
N ILE A 98 13.78 5.64 -6.93
CA ILE A 98 12.74 5.50 -7.95
C ILE A 98 12.60 6.79 -8.77
N ARG A 99 12.64 7.96 -8.12
CA ARG A 99 12.60 9.26 -8.79
C ARG A 99 13.78 9.45 -9.73
N THR A 100 15.01 9.21 -9.26
CA THR A 100 16.20 9.32 -10.11
C THR A 100 16.12 8.33 -11.29
N TYR A 101 15.68 7.10 -11.04
CA TYR A 101 15.52 6.10 -12.10
C TYR A 101 14.49 6.53 -13.15
N VAL A 102 13.36 7.10 -12.74
CA VAL A 102 12.33 7.64 -13.65
C VAL A 102 12.88 8.82 -14.46
N GLU A 103 13.61 9.74 -13.83
CA GLU A 103 14.20 10.92 -14.47
C GLU A 103 15.29 10.53 -15.48
N ASP A 104 16.19 9.61 -15.13
CA ASP A 104 17.32 9.20 -15.96
C ASP A 104 16.89 8.37 -17.19
N ASN A 105 15.78 7.64 -17.08
CA ASN A 105 15.27 6.76 -18.14
C ASN A 105 14.03 7.33 -18.86
N GLU A 106 13.65 8.59 -18.57
CA GLU A 106 12.50 9.29 -19.16
C GLU A 106 11.19 8.45 -19.12
N ILE A 107 10.92 7.78 -17.99
CA ILE A 107 9.81 6.84 -17.86
C ILE A 107 8.46 7.57 -17.73
N GLU A 108 7.53 7.30 -18.65
CA GLU A 108 6.13 7.72 -18.51
C GLU A 108 5.41 6.85 -17.48
N ARG A 109 4.92 7.45 -16.38
CA ARG A 109 4.38 6.71 -15.23
C ARG A 109 2.87 6.46 -15.34
N PRO A 110 2.36 5.29 -14.90
CA PRO A 110 0.92 5.00 -14.91
C PRO A 110 0.06 5.95 -14.05
N GLU A 111 0.63 6.46 -12.95
CA GLU A 111 -0.06 7.34 -12.00
C GLU A 111 -0.21 8.80 -12.51
N ASP A 112 0.56 9.21 -13.53
CA ASP A 112 0.47 10.55 -14.11
C ASP A 112 -0.83 10.75 -14.94
N LEU A 113 -1.52 9.67 -15.31
CA LEU A 113 -2.86 9.68 -15.92
C LEU A 113 -4.00 9.86 -14.89
N ARG A 114 -3.73 9.69 -13.58
CA ARG A 114 -4.73 9.59 -12.48
C ARG A 114 -4.89 10.87 -11.64
N VAL A 115 -4.35 12.00 -12.07
CA VAL A 115 -4.21 13.22 -11.24
C VAL A 115 -5.55 13.96 -10.94
N ARG A 116 -6.72 13.53 -11.43
CA ARG A 116 -8.00 14.22 -11.16
C ARG A 116 -8.76 13.78 -9.90
N THR A 117 -8.48 12.63 -9.32
CA THR A 117 -9.30 12.03 -8.23
C THR A 117 -8.75 12.22 -6.81
N VAL A 118 -7.45 12.45 -6.63
CA VAL A 118 -6.80 12.45 -5.30
C VAL A 118 -7.16 13.69 -4.45
N ALA A 119 -7.32 14.85 -5.08
CA ALA A 119 -7.64 16.09 -4.36
C ALA A 119 -9.03 16.08 -3.68
N ASN A 120 -9.98 15.27 -4.18
CA ASN A 120 -11.31 15.14 -3.57
C ASN A 120 -11.33 14.12 -2.42
N LYS A 121 -10.55 13.03 -2.50
CA LYS A 121 -10.49 12.02 -1.42
C LYS A 121 -9.87 12.56 -0.12
N SER A 122 -8.83 13.39 -0.22
CA SER A 122 -8.22 14.00 0.98
C SER A 122 -9.14 14.99 1.68
N LYS A 123 -9.99 15.72 0.93
CA LYS A 123 -10.99 16.62 1.51
C LYS A 123 -12.09 15.86 2.25
N LEU A 124 -12.54 14.73 1.69
CA LEU A 124 -13.56 13.87 2.30
C LEU A 124 -13.07 13.32 3.65
N LYS A 125 -11.87 12.75 3.71
CA LYS A 125 -11.31 12.21 4.97
C LYS A 125 -11.17 13.27 6.06
N ILE A 126 -10.70 14.47 5.70
CA ILE A 126 -10.61 15.59 6.66
C ILE A 126 -11.99 15.99 7.17
N SER A 127 -13.01 16.05 6.29
CA SER A 127 -14.40 16.32 6.65
C SER A 127 -14.94 15.31 7.67
N ILE A 128 -14.73 14.01 7.40
CA ILE A 128 -15.14 12.91 8.27
C ILE A 128 -14.49 13.01 9.65
N ILE A 129 -13.16 13.17 9.72
CA ILE A 129 -12.43 13.30 11.00
C ILE A 129 -12.98 14.46 11.83
N GLN A 130 -13.15 15.64 11.21
CA GLN A 130 -13.69 16.81 11.90
C GLN A 130 -15.13 16.63 12.38
N ALA A 131 -15.94 15.85 11.67
CA ALA A 131 -17.30 15.53 12.08
C ALA A 131 -17.31 14.57 13.29
N ILE A 132 -16.46 13.54 13.26
CA ILE A 132 -16.30 12.59 14.37
C ILE A 132 -15.78 13.29 15.63
N ASP A 133 -14.79 14.18 15.52
CA ASP A 133 -14.29 14.97 16.66
C ASP A 133 -15.37 15.86 17.30
N ARG A 134 -16.34 16.29 16.49
CA ARG A 134 -17.54 17.04 16.94
C ARG A 134 -18.69 16.15 17.36
N LYS A 135 -18.51 14.82 17.32
CA LYS A 135 -19.51 13.79 17.66
C LYS A 135 -20.81 13.92 16.84
N ILE A 136 -20.67 14.24 15.56
CA ILE A 136 -21.80 14.25 14.62
C ILE A 136 -22.22 12.81 14.35
N ASP A 137 -23.53 12.56 14.25
CA ASP A 137 -24.08 11.24 13.92
C ASP A 137 -23.51 10.72 12.58
N LEU A 138 -23.06 9.47 12.53
CA LEU A 138 -22.39 8.95 11.34
C LEU A 138 -23.31 8.89 10.11
N ASN A 139 -24.62 8.70 10.30
CA ASN A 139 -25.57 8.76 9.18
C ASN A 139 -25.61 10.18 8.58
N GLU A 140 -25.62 11.21 9.43
CA GLU A 140 -25.55 12.61 9.00
C GLU A 140 -24.20 12.94 8.33
N VAL A 141 -23.11 12.33 8.79
CA VAL A 141 -21.80 12.45 8.13
C VAL A 141 -21.84 11.86 6.71
N ALA A 142 -22.48 10.71 6.51
CA ALA A 142 -22.64 10.10 5.18
C ALA A 142 -23.49 11.03 4.27
N GLU A 143 -24.65 11.47 4.75
CA GLU A 143 -25.56 12.35 4.00
C GLU A 143 -24.92 13.68 3.61
N SER A 144 -24.25 14.35 4.56
CA SER A 144 -23.61 15.66 4.32
C SER A 144 -22.45 15.60 3.32
N ASN A 145 -21.83 14.44 3.17
CA ASN A 145 -20.78 14.19 2.19
C ASN A 145 -21.31 13.50 0.92
N ALA A 146 -22.63 13.27 0.81
CA ALA A 146 -23.31 12.63 -0.31
C ALA A 146 -22.73 11.24 -0.69
N ILE A 147 -22.37 10.46 0.34
CA ILE A 147 -21.92 9.07 0.23
C ILE A 147 -22.90 8.16 0.98
N ASP A 148 -22.92 6.87 0.66
CA ASP A 148 -23.67 5.89 1.44
C ASP A 148 -22.90 5.49 2.72
N PHE A 149 -23.59 4.77 3.62
CA PHE A 149 -23.02 4.41 4.91
C PHE A 149 -21.86 3.40 4.78
N ASP A 150 -21.94 2.45 3.85
CA ASP A 150 -20.86 1.51 3.57
C ASP A 150 -19.59 2.21 3.09
N GLN A 151 -19.74 3.20 2.20
CA GLN A 151 -18.65 4.06 1.74
C GLN A 151 -18.08 4.91 2.87
N LEU A 152 -18.93 5.40 3.78
CA LEU A 152 -18.45 6.10 4.97
C LEU A 152 -17.63 5.15 5.86
N LEU A 153 -18.12 3.93 6.12
CA LEU A 153 -17.38 2.92 6.89
C LEU A 153 -16.05 2.57 6.20
N ASP A 154 -16.01 2.43 4.88
CA ASP A 154 -14.77 2.20 4.12
C ASP A 154 -13.76 3.36 4.32
N GLU A 155 -14.24 4.60 4.26
CA GLU A 155 -13.39 5.78 4.46
C GLU A 155 -12.91 5.88 5.92
N ILE A 156 -13.77 5.58 6.90
CA ILE A 156 -13.42 5.53 8.32
C ILE A 156 -12.40 4.43 8.61
N GLU A 157 -12.58 3.23 8.06
CA GLU A 157 -11.59 2.14 8.14
C GLU A 157 -10.26 2.56 7.53
N ALA A 158 -10.29 3.21 6.36
CA ALA A 158 -9.07 3.71 5.74
C ALA A 158 -8.38 4.81 6.58
N ILE A 159 -9.15 5.62 7.33
CA ILE A 159 -8.61 6.61 8.28
C ILE A 159 -7.94 5.92 9.46
N VAL A 160 -8.59 4.91 10.06
CA VAL A 160 -8.04 4.15 11.19
C VAL A 160 -6.81 3.34 10.79
N ASN A 161 -6.85 2.67 9.63
CA ASN A 161 -5.74 1.90 9.08
C ASN A 161 -4.54 2.78 8.70
N ALA A 162 -4.76 4.07 8.41
CA ALA A 162 -3.70 5.05 8.22
C ALA A 162 -3.03 5.49 9.54
N GLY A 163 -3.56 5.05 10.69
CA GLY A 163 -3.04 5.32 12.03
C GLY A 163 -3.66 6.52 12.73
N THR A 164 -4.79 7.03 12.21
CA THR A 164 -5.50 8.14 12.86
C THR A 164 -6.40 7.60 13.95
N ARG A 165 -6.16 8.02 15.19
CA ARG A 165 -7.03 7.68 16.30
C ARG A 165 -8.32 8.51 16.25
N ILE A 166 -9.44 7.82 16.15
CA ILE A 166 -10.79 8.39 16.18
C ILE A 166 -11.62 7.72 17.27
N ASN A 167 -12.64 8.41 17.78
CA ASN A 167 -13.54 7.84 18.77
C ASN A 167 -14.98 7.89 18.25
N ILE A 168 -15.52 6.73 17.88
CA ILE A 168 -16.91 6.57 17.44
C ILE A 168 -17.80 5.90 18.49
N SER A 169 -17.33 5.76 19.75
CA SER A 169 -18.13 5.14 20.81
C SER A 169 -19.45 5.87 21.05
N TYR A 170 -19.48 7.19 20.88
CA TYR A 170 -20.72 7.97 21.00
C TYR A 170 -21.82 7.53 20.03
N PHE A 171 -21.46 6.94 18.90
CA PHE A 171 -22.41 6.41 17.93
C PHE A 171 -22.70 4.94 18.22
N ILE A 172 -21.68 4.13 18.47
CA ILE A 172 -21.80 2.69 18.75
C ILE A 172 -22.68 2.45 19.99
N ASP A 173 -22.49 3.22 21.06
CA ASP A 173 -23.21 3.07 22.32
C ASP A 173 -24.73 3.30 22.17
N ASP A 174 -25.17 3.97 21.10
CA ASP A 174 -26.58 4.21 20.80
C ASP A 174 -27.22 3.10 19.96
N ILE A 175 -26.42 2.23 19.32
CA ILE A 175 -26.91 1.23 18.34
C ILE A 175 -26.57 -0.21 18.69
N ILE A 176 -25.52 -0.46 19.46
CA ILE A 176 -25.07 -1.81 19.83
C ILE A 176 -24.98 -1.88 21.35
N ASP A 177 -25.67 -2.88 21.92
CA ASP A 177 -25.66 -3.10 23.36
C ASP A 177 -24.23 -3.38 23.88
N PRO A 178 -23.85 -2.90 25.08
CA PRO A 178 -22.49 -3.04 25.58
C PRO A 178 -21.96 -4.49 25.64
N ASP A 179 -22.83 -5.45 25.95
CA ASP A 179 -22.47 -6.87 25.99
C ASP A 179 -22.09 -7.39 24.59
N ASP A 180 -22.81 -6.93 23.56
CA ASP A 180 -22.54 -7.29 22.16
C ASP A 180 -21.27 -6.63 21.64
N GLN A 181 -21.03 -5.37 22.03
CA GLN A 181 -19.77 -4.69 21.76
C GLN A 181 -18.59 -5.48 22.35
N ASP A 182 -18.69 -5.89 23.62
CA ASP A 182 -17.64 -6.65 24.30
C ASP A 182 -17.40 -8.01 23.62
N MET A 183 -18.45 -8.70 23.18
CA MET A 183 -18.32 -9.97 22.44
C MET A 183 -17.54 -9.81 21.13
N ILE A 184 -17.91 -8.83 20.30
CA ILE A 184 -17.21 -8.57 19.03
C ILE A 184 -15.78 -8.08 19.30
N PHE A 185 -15.58 -7.23 20.32
CA PHE A 185 -14.28 -6.71 20.69
C PHE A 185 -13.34 -7.83 21.17
N ASP A 186 -13.84 -8.74 22.01
CA ASP A 186 -13.09 -9.89 22.50
C ASP A 186 -12.78 -10.91 21.39
N TYR A 187 -13.67 -11.08 20.41
CA TYR A 187 -13.37 -11.86 19.20
C TYR A 187 -12.12 -11.30 18.50
N PHE A 188 -12.10 -10.00 18.18
CA PHE A 188 -10.94 -9.39 17.52
C PHE A 188 -9.69 -9.41 18.39
N ARG A 189 -9.83 -9.36 19.72
CA ARG A 189 -8.71 -9.47 20.66
C ARG A 189 -8.05 -10.86 20.67
N GLN A 190 -8.84 -11.90 20.43
CA GLN A 190 -8.39 -13.30 20.47
C GLN A 190 -8.01 -13.84 19.08
N SER A 191 -8.49 -13.20 18.01
CA SER A 191 -8.17 -13.55 16.63
C SER A 191 -6.70 -13.26 16.28
N GLU A 192 -6.12 -14.09 15.41
CA GLU A 192 -4.79 -13.87 14.81
C GLU A 192 -4.83 -12.93 13.59
N SER A 193 -6.03 -12.57 13.13
CA SER A 193 -6.31 -11.84 11.89
C SER A 193 -7.41 -10.81 12.10
N ASP A 194 -7.29 -9.64 11.47
CA ASP A 194 -8.31 -8.59 11.47
C ASP A 194 -9.27 -8.70 10.26
N SER A 195 -9.22 -9.80 9.53
CA SER A 195 -10.02 -10.03 8.32
C SER A 195 -11.51 -9.96 8.61
N LEU A 196 -12.18 -8.98 7.98
CA LEU A 196 -13.63 -8.81 8.10
C LEU A 196 -14.40 -10.05 7.59
N ASN A 197 -13.89 -10.70 6.54
CA ASN A 197 -14.50 -11.92 6.00
C ASN A 197 -14.46 -13.10 6.97
N GLU A 198 -13.42 -13.20 7.80
CA GLU A 198 -13.31 -14.24 8.82
C GLU A 198 -14.22 -13.90 10.00
N ALA A 199 -14.18 -12.65 10.45
CA ALA A 199 -15.07 -12.14 11.50
C ALA A 199 -16.54 -12.38 11.14
N TYR A 200 -16.94 -12.01 9.92
CA TYR A 200 -18.31 -12.20 9.46
C TYR A 200 -18.70 -13.69 9.41
N LYS A 201 -17.82 -14.60 8.96
CA LYS A 201 -18.15 -16.03 8.95
C LYS A 201 -18.42 -16.61 10.34
N GLU A 202 -17.70 -16.13 11.35
CA GLU A 202 -17.82 -16.61 12.72
C GLU A 202 -18.95 -15.91 13.50
N LEU A 203 -19.25 -14.65 13.18
CA LEU A 203 -20.14 -13.78 13.94
C LEU A 203 -21.49 -13.49 13.26
N CYS A 204 -21.67 -13.86 11.98
CA CYS A 204 -22.88 -13.51 11.21
C CYS A 204 -24.18 -14.14 11.72
N SER A 205 -24.11 -15.10 12.64
CA SER A 205 -25.30 -15.66 13.28
C SER A 205 -25.99 -14.65 14.19
N ASP A 206 -25.22 -13.77 14.82
CA ASP A 206 -25.67 -12.92 15.92
C ASP A 206 -25.50 -11.43 15.61
N PHE A 207 -24.63 -11.06 14.66
CA PHE A 207 -24.33 -9.67 14.33
C PHE A 207 -24.34 -9.41 12.82
N SER A 208 -24.80 -8.22 12.45
CA SER A 208 -24.71 -7.73 11.08
C SER A 208 -23.27 -7.34 10.70
N GLU A 209 -23.02 -7.26 9.41
CA GLU A 209 -21.72 -6.81 8.90
C GLU A 209 -21.40 -5.39 9.39
N GLU A 210 -22.37 -4.48 9.39
CA GLU A 210 -22.21 -3.10 9.86
C GLU A 210 -21.78 -3.05 11.34
N GLU A 211 -22.42 -3.84 12.21
CA GLU A 211 -22.09 -3.88 13.65
C GLU A 211 -20.67 -4.41 13.88
N ILE A 212 -20.30 -5.48 13.17
CA ILE A 212 -18.95 -6.06 13.21
C ILE A 212 -17.92 -5.01 12.75
N ARG A 213 -18.20 -4.30 11.65
CA ARG A 213 -17.33 -3.24 11.12
C ARG A 213 -17.15 -2.11 12.11
N LEU A 214 -18.23 -1.62 12.72
CA LEU A 214 -18.19 -0.51 13.68
C LEU A 214 -17.36 -0.86 14.93
N VAL A 215 -17.59 -2.03 15.52
CA VAL A 215 -16.81 -2.47 16.69
C VAL A 215 -15.36 -2.76 16.30
N ARG A 216 -15.11 -3.29 15.10
CA ARG A 216 -13.75 -3.46 14.56
C ARG A 216 -13.03 -2.12 14.41
N ILE A 217 -13.69 -1.09 13.86
CA ILE A 217 -13.14 0.26 13.74
C ILE A 217 -12.76 0.80 15.12
N LYS A 218 -13.64 0.65 16.11
CA LYS A 218 -13.37 1.02 17.49
C LYS A 218 -12.16 0.26 18.05
N PHE A 219 -12.12 -1.05 17.89
CA PHE A 219 -11.03 -1.92 18.32
C PHE A 219 -9.67 -1.49 17.73
N LEU A 220 -9.62 -1.30 16.41
CA LEU A 220 -8.40 -0.90 15.70
C LEU A 220 -7.95 0.51 16.10
N SER A 221 -8.89 1.42 16.32
CA SER A 221 -8.57 2.78 16.77
C SER A 221 -8.05 2.81 18.21
N ASP A 222 -8.61 1.98 19.10
CA ASP A 222 -8.25 1.96 20.52
C ASP A 222 -6.93 1.21 20.80
N LEU A 223 -6.63 0.15 20.04
CA LEU A 223 -5.46 -0.71 20.26
C LEU A 223 -4.32 -0.53 19.24
N GLY A 224 -4.64 -0.08 18.02
CA GLY A 224 -3.67 0.10 16.94
C GLY A 224 -2.88 1.41 17.01
N ASN A 225 -3.33 2.38 17.81
CA ASN A 225 -2.84 3.78 17.79
C ASN A 225 -2.56 4.41 19.17
#